data_AF-A0A673GWU5-F1
#
_entry.id   AF-A0A673GWU5-F1
#
_cell.length_a   1.000
_cell.length_b   1.000
_cell.length_c   1.000
_cell.angle_alpha   90.00
_cell.angle_beta   90.00
_cell.angle_gamma   90.00
#
_symmetry.space_group_name_H-M   'P 1'
#
loop_
_entity.id
_entity.type
_entity.pdbx_description
1 polymer ?
#
loop_
_entity_poly.entity_id
_entity_poly.type
_entity_poly.pdbx_seq_one_letter_code
_entity_poly.pdbx_strand_id
1 'polypeptide(L)' 'LSNAVSQEKTSAFIKRFRSEPRYLLAQNVSTCIDPLEVCLHRQTVQDTVHVFQHSIPTEGKPVTNQKNSGTYTVRKIEK' A
#
# COMPACT_ATOMS: atom_id res chain seq x y z
N LEU A 1 -36.07 12.51 1.88
CA LEU A 1 -34.61 12.71 1.92
C LEU A 1 -34.10 12.41 3.34
N SER A 2 -33.92 11.14 3.69
CA SER A 2 -33.44 10.70 5.02
C SER A 2 -32.01 10.13 4.99
N ASN A 3 -31.28 10.37 3.90
CA ASN A 3 -29.91 9.89 3.69
C ASN A 3 -28.84 10.76 4.37
N ALA A 4 -29.23 11.64 5.30
CA ALA A 4 -28.29 12.50 6.01
C ALA A 4 -27.64 11.73 7.18
N VAL A 5 -26.33 11.90 7.34
CA VAL A 5 -25.60 11.37 8.49
C VAL A 5 -26.12 12.04 9.76
N SER A 6 -26.61 11.23 10.72
CA SER A 6 -27.10 11.75 12.01
C SER A 6 -25.94 12.12 12.93
N GLN A 7 -25.96 13.35 13.43
CA GLN A 7 -24.94 13.88 14.35
C GLN A 7 -24.85 13.04 15.64
N GLU A 8 -25.97 12.55 16.14
CA GLU A 8 -26.03 11.69 17.34
C GLU A 8 -25.32 10.35 17.10
N LYS A 9 -25.57 9.72 15.94
CA LYS A 9 -24.92 8.45 15.60
C LYS A 9 -23.42 8.63 15.39
N THR A 10 -23.01 9.73 14.76
CA THR A 10 -21.60 10.05 14.53
C THR A 10 -20.86 10.35 15.83
N SER A 11 -21.45 11.11 16.75
CA SER A 11 -20.81 11.42 18.04
C SER A 11 -20.64 10.17 18.91
N ALA A 12 -21.66 9.31 18.97
CA ALA A 12 -21.58 8.02 19.65
C ALA A 12 -20.51 7.11 19.04
N PHE A 13 -20.44 7.05 17.71
CA PHE A 13 -19.41 6.29 16.99
C PHE A 13 -18.01 6.79 17.31
N ILE A 14 -17.74 8.10 17.18
CA ILE A 14 -16.42 8.69 17.45
C ILE A 14 -16.00 8.44 18.90
N LYS A 15 -16.92 8.58 19.86
CA LYS A 15 -16.63 8.32 21.28
C LYS A 15 -16.16 6.88 21.50
N ARG A 16 -16.88 5.90 20.90
CA ARG A 16 -16.51 4.48 20.96
C ARG A 16 -15.20 4.19 20.23
N PHE A 17 -14.94 4.87 19.12
CA PHE A 17 -13.73 4.63 18.33
C PHE A 17 -12.48 5.19 19.03
N ARG A 18 -12.59 6.37 19.64
CA ARG A 18 -11.50 6.98 20.43
C ARG A 18 -11.20 6.27 21.75
N SER A 19 -12.12 5.48 22.28
CA SER A 19 -11.85 4.64 23.45
C SER A 19 -10.99 3.41 23.15
N GLU A 20 -10.79 3.06 21.87
CA GLU A 20 -9.96 1.93 21.46
C GLU A 20 -8.48 2.35 21.31
N PRO A 21 -7.54 1.82 22.12
CA PRO A 21 -6.13 2.21 22.04
C PRO A 21 -5.49 1.95 20.67
N ARG A 22 -5.92 0.87 20.00
CA ARG A 22 -5.46 0.51 18.64
C ARG A 22 -5.84 1.57 17.61
N TYR A 23 -7.01 2.21 17.79
CA TYR A 23 -7.42 3.30 16.91
C TYR A 23 -6.53 4.52 17.10
N LEU A 24 -6.22 4.91 18.34
CA LEU A 24 -5.33 6.04 18.61
C LEU A 24 -3.94 5.80 18.01
N LEU A 25 -3.40 4.58 18.13
CA LEU A 25 -2.14 4.21 17.50
C LEU A 25 -2.21 4.34 15.98
N ALA A 26 -3.22 3.72 15.34
CA ALA A 26 -3.39 3.80 13.89
C ALA A 26 -3.55 5.25 13.42
N GLN A 27 -4.36 6.06 14.11
CA GLN A 27 -4.57 7.46 13.80
C GLN A 27 -3.26 8.25 13.85
N ASN A 28 -2.50 8.14 14.95
CA ASN A 28 -1.26 8.90 15.14
C ASN A 28 -0.23 8.61 14.04
N VAL A 29 -0.15 7.35 13.61
CA VAL A 29 0.84 6.95 12.60
C VAL A 29 0.33 7.31 11.19
N SER A 30 -0.93 7.02 10.85
CA SER A 30 -1.48 7.27 9.51
C SER A 30 -1.72 8.75 9.19
N THR A 31 -1.75 9.65 10.18
CA THR A 31 -1.82 11.10 9.92
C THR A 31 -0.46 11.70 9.54
N CYS A 32 0.64 10.98 9.76
CA CYS A 32 1.99 11.49 9.58
C CYS A 32 2.85 10.66 8.61
N ILE A 33 2.42 9.44 8.29
CA ILE A 33 3.14 8.49 7.43
C ILE A 33 2.18 7.97 6.38
N ASP A 34 2.71 7.68 5.17
CA ASP A 34 1.92 7.08 4.10
C ASP A 34 1.25 5.77 4.58
N PRO A 35 -0.07 5.61 4.43
CA PRO A 35 -0.77 4.44 4.93
C PRO A 35 -0.24 3.10 4.37
N LEU A 36 0.34 3.06 3.17
CA LEU A 36 0.92 1.82 2.65
C LEU A 36 2.14 1.44 3.46
N GLU A 37 3.01 2.38 3.81
CA GLU A 37 4.17 2.12 4.67
C GLU A 37 3.75 1.69 6.08
N VAL A 38 2.72 2.32 6.65
CA VAL A 38 2.18 1.94 7.97
C VAL A 38 1.61 0.53 7.97
N CYS A 39 0.97 0.14 6.86
CA CYS A 39 0.34 -1.17 6.73
C CYS A 39 1.30 -2.29 6.30
N LEU A 40 2.58 -1.98 6.04
CA LEU A 40 3.56 -3.00 5.67
C LEU A 40 3.80 -3.97 6.83
N HIS A 41 3.55 -5.26 6.58
CA HIS A 41 3.76 -6.30 7.57
C HIS A 41 5.24 -6.71 7.60
N ARG A 42 5.95 -6.33 8.67
CA ARG A 42 7.41 -6.53 8.81
C ARG A 42 7.85 -7.97 8.60
N GLN A 43 7.09 -8.94 9.10
CA GLN A 43 7.40 -10.36 8.97
C GLN A 43 7.32 -10.82 7.52
N THR A 44 6.32 -10.35 6.76
CA THR A 44 6.18 -10.68 5.34
C THR A 44 7.36 -10.16 4.53
N VAL A 45 7.80 -8.93 4.81
CA VAL A 45 9.00 -8.35 4.19
C VAL A 45 10.26 -9.12 4.57
N GLN A 46 10.33 -9.65 5.80
CA GLN A 46 11.46 -10.45 6.26
C GLN A 46 11.54 -11.83 5.60
N ASP A 47 10.38 -12.49 5.45
CA ASP A 47 10.30 -13.86 4.95
C ASP A 47 10.33 -13.93 3.43
N THR A 48 10.12 -12.81 2.74
CA THR A 48 10.20 -12.73 1.28
C THR A 48 11.64 -12.84 0.81
N VAL A 49 11.95 -13.90 0.06
CA VAL A 49 13.28 -14.13 -0.54
C VAL A 49 13.16 -14.15 -2.06
N HIS A 50 14.02 -13.38 -2.75
CA HIS A 50 14.10 -13.33 -4.21
C HIS A 50 15.01 -14.44 -4.78
N VAL A 51 14.74 -15.70 -4.43
CA VAL A 51 15.44 -16.89 -4.95
C VAL A 51 14.41 -17.80 -5.60
N PHE A 52 14.66 -18.15 -6.86
CA PHE A 52 13.74 -18.93 -7.67
C PHE A 52 14.41 -20.24 -8.09
N GLN A 53 13.67 -21.35 -8.02
CA GLN A 53 14.17 -22.69 -8.35
C GLN A 53 14.52 -22.84 -9.84
N HIS A 54 13.81 -22.12 -10.71
CA HIS A 54 14.00 -22.15 -12.15
C HIS A 54 14.13 -20.72 -12.66
N SER A 55 15.25 -20.43 -13.31
CA SER A 55 15.55 -19.14 -13.93
C SER A 55 15.84 -19.29 -15.42
N ILE A 56 15.61 -18.23 -16.18
CA ILE A 56 16.03 -18.17 -17.58
C ILE A 56 17.54 -17.94 -17.67
N PRO A 57 18.23 -18.40 -18.73
CA PRO A 57 19.69 -18.28 -18.83
C PRO A 57 20.21 -16.83 -18.84
N THR A 58 19.43 -15.90 -19.39
CA THR A 58 19.82 -14.50 -19.53
C THR A 58 18.64 -13.57 -19.28
N GLU A 59 18.80 -12.65 -18.33
CA GLU A 59 17.86 -11.56 -18.12
C GLU A 59 18.09 -10.42 -19.14
N GLY A 60 17.01 -9.72 -19.49
CA GLY A 60 17.09 -8.53 -20.34
C GLY A 60 17.84 -7.40 -19.63
N LYS A 61 18.93 -6.93 -20.24
CA LYS A 61 19.69 -5.76 -19.78
C LYS A 61 19.77 -4.71 -20.90
N PRO A 62 19.63 -3.42 -20.61
CA PRO A 62 19.35 -2.83 -19.29
C PRO A 62 17.88 -3.04 -18.87
N VAL A 63 17.59 -2.85 -17.58
CA VAL A 63 16.21 -2.80 -17.07
C VAL A 63 15.49 -1.63 -17.76
N THR A 64 14.35 -1.91 -18.40
CA THR A 64 13.58 -0.89 -19.12
C THR A 64 12.70 -0.08 -18.15
N ASN A 65 12.42 1.19 -18.48
CA ASN A 65 11.55 2.07 -17.68
C ASN A 65 10.54 2.79 -18.59
N GLN A 66 9.25 2.53 -18.37
CA GLN A 66 8.16 3.12 -19.15
C GLN A 66 7.90 4.61 -18.80
N LYS A 67 8.37 5.09 -17.65
CA LYS A 67 8.11 6.43 -17.11
C LYS A 67 6.60 6.73 -17.09
N ASN A 68 6.20 7.97 -17.41
CA ASN A 68 4.81 8.42 -17.36
C ASN A 68 4.05 8.11 -18.66
N SER A 69 4.30 6.95 -19.26
CA SER A 69 3.65 6.50 -20.49
C SER A 69 2.89 5.20 -20.21
N GLY A 70 1.68 5.06 -20.75
CA GLY A 70 0.85 3.85 -20.64
C GLY A 70 1.31 2.66 -21.51
N THR A 71 2.58 2.64 -21.94
CA THR A 71 3.13 1.60 -22.84
C THR A 71 3.73 0.45 -22.02
N TYR A 72 2.88 -0.45 -21.53
CA TYR A 72 3.29 -1.66 -20.81
C TYR A 72 3.60 -2.85 -21.76
N THR A 73 3.22 -2.75 -23.04
CA THR A 73 3.55 -3.74 -24.07
C THR A 73 4.96 -3.46 -24.63
N VAL A 74 5.94 -4.22 -24.14
CA VAL A 74 7.33 -4.42 -24.61
C VAL A 74 7.97 -3.23 -25.36
N ARG A 75 8.86 -2.49 -24.69
CA ARG A 75 9.76 -1.54 -25.36
C ARG A 75 10.96 -2.28 -25.95
N LYS A 76 11.13 -2.17 -27.28
CA LYS A 76 12.35 -2.55 -28.00
C LYS A 76 13.53 -1.76 -27.44
N ILE A 77 14.63 -2.45 -27.13
CA ILE A 77 15.94 -1.82 -26.93
C ILE A 77 16.44 -1.50 -28.35
N GLU A 78 16.23 -0.27 -28.83
CA GLU A 78 16.97 0.22 -29.99
C GLU A 78 18.43 0.44 -29.56
N LYS A 79 19.35 -0.19 -30.29
CA LYS A 79 20.80 0.04 -30.20
C LYS A 79 21.19 1.23 -31.05
#